data_AF-A0A5B7BSB9-F1
#
_entry.id   AF-A0A5B7BSB9-F1
#
_cell.length_a   1.000
_cell.length_b   1.000
_cell.length_c   1.000
_cell.angle_alpha   90.00
_cell.angle_beta   90.00
_cell.angle_gamma   90.00
#
_symmetry.space_group_name_H-M   'P 1'
#
loop_
_entity.id
_entity.type
_entity.pdbx_description
1 polymer ?
#
loop_
_entity_poly.entity_id
_entity_poly.type
_entity_poly.pdbx_seq_one_letter_code
_entity_poly.pdbx_strand_id
1 'polypeptide(L)'
;GLFHLSVRPPQRLYKGLRMGNIETVLSSSIAAVFFAAFVVAGTMWYGSATTPIELFGPTRYQWDQGYFQQEIYRRVGAGLAENQSLSEAWSKIPEKLAFYDYIGNNPAKGGLFRAGSMDNGDGIAVGWLGHPIFRDKEGHELFVRRMPTFFETFPVVLVDGDGIVRADVPFRRAESKYSVEQVGVTVEFYGGELNGVSYSDPATVKKYARRAQLGEIFELDRATLKSDGVFRSSPRGWFTFGHASFALLFFFGHIWHGARTLFRDVFAGIDPDLDAQVEFGAFQKLGDPTTRRQVV
;
A
#
# COMPACT_ATOMS: atom_id res chain seq x y z
N GLY A 1 10.01 -32.62 16.42
CA GLY A 1 11.35 -33.24 16.30
C GLY A 1 11.36 -34.65 16.85
N LEU A 2 11.50 -34.82 18.17
CA LEU A 2 11.68 -36.12 18.84
C LEU A 2 10.63 -37.18 18.45
N PHE A 3 9.35 -36.82 18.39
CA PHE A 3 8.29 -37.74 17.96
C PHE A 3 8.55 -38.38 16.58
N HIS A 4 8.99 -37.59 15.59
CA HIS A 4 9.25 -38.08 14.23
C HIS A 4 10.56 -38.90 14.11
N LEU A 5 11.46 -38.82 15.10
CA LEU A 5 12.61 -39.72 15.20
C LEU A 5 12.20 -41.08 15.78
N SER A 6 11.31 -41.07 16.78
CA SER A 6 10.94 -42.26 17.54
C SER A 6 9.79 -43.07 16.91
N VAL A 7 8.95 -42.46 16.08
CA VAL A 7 7.72 -43.09 15.57
C VAL A 7 7.73 -43.19 14.04
N ARG A 8 7.55 -44.40 13.52
CA ARG A 8 7.42 -44.64 12.07
C ARG A 8 6.03 -44.21 11.56
N PRO A 9 5.91 -43.74 10.29
CA PRO A 9 4.62 -43.34 9.75
C PRO A 9 3.62 -44.51 9.70
N PRO A 10 2.33 -44.29 10.03
CA PRO A 10 1.27 -45.27 9.82
C PRO A 10 1.18 -45.69 8.35
N GLN A 11 0.98 -47.00 8.10
CA GLN A 11 0.98 -47.57 6.74
C GLN A 11 0.01 -46.85 5.79
N ARG A 12 -1.20 -46.50 6.27
CA ARG A 12 -2.21 -45.79 5.48
C ARG A 12 -1.71 -44.42 5.01
N LEU A 13 -1.04 -43.66 5.89
CA LEU A 13 -0.48 -42.35 5.55
C LEU A 13 0.73 -42.50 4.62
N TYR A 14 1.60 -43.48 4.89
CA TYR A 14 2.77 -43.75 4.03
C TYR A 14 2.35 -44.01 2.58
N LYS A 15 1.33 -44.85 2.38
CA LYS A 15 0.78 -45.15 1.05
C LYS A 15 0.01 -43.96 0.47
N GLY A 16 -0.90 -43.37 1.24
CA GLY A 16 -1.77 -42.28 0.78
C GLY A 16 -1.01 -41.04 0.33
N LEU A 17 0.05 -40.67 1.05
CA LEU A 17 0.91 -39.52 0.73
C LEU A 17 2.15 -39.89 -0.09
N ARG A 18 2.27 -41.13 -0.57
CA ARG A 18 3.43 -41.60 -1.34
C ARG A 18 4.77 -41.25 -0.67
N MET A 19 4.90 -41.46 0.63
CA MET A 19 6.06 -41.01 1.45
C MET A 19 7.42 -41.60 1.05
N GLY A 20 7.46 -42.61 0.17
CA GLY A 20 8.69 -43.12 -0.45
C GLY A 20 9.20 -42.29 -1.64
N ASN A 21 8.41 -41.32 -2.13
CA ASN A 21 8.80 -40.42 -3.22
C ASN A 21 9.20 -39.05 -2.64
N ILE A 22 10.43 -38.61 -2.88
CA ILE A 22 10.93 -37.31 -2.40
C ILE A 22 10.12 -36.12 -2.94
N GLU A 23 9.50 -36.26 -4.13
CA GLU A 23 8.69 -35.20 -4.73
C GLU A 23 7.44 -34.86 -3.89
N THR A 24 6.97 -35.78 -3.03
CA THR A 24 5.90 -35.46 -2.08
C THR A 24 6.35 -34.42 -1.06
N VAL A 25 7.61 -34.49 -0.62
CA VAL A 25 8.19 -33.55 0.34
C VAL A 25 8.39 -32.20 -0.33
N LEU A 26 8.81 -32.20 -1.61
CA LEU A 26 8.92 -30.99 -2.41
C LEU A 26 7.55 -30.29 -2.52
N SER A 27 6.50 -31.00 -2.92
CA SER A 27 5.15 -30.43 -3.04
C SER A 27 4.65 -29.87 -1.71
N SER A 28 4.74 -30.62 -0.61
CA SER A 28 4.28 -30.13 0.71
C SER A 28 5.13 -28.98 1.24
N SER A 29 6.44 -28.97 0.96
CA SER A 29 7.33 -27.88 1.39
C SER A 29 7.04 -26.60 0.62
N ILE A 30 6.81 -26.68 -0.70
CA ILE A 30 6.39 -25.52 -1.49
C ILE A 30 5.07 -24.96 -0.95
N ALA A 31 4.15 -25.82 -0.51
CA ALA A 31 2.91 -25.37 0.11
C ALA A 31 3.12 -24.51 1.36
N ALA A 32 3.99 -24.99 2.27
CA ALA A 32 4.35 -24.24 3.46
C ALA A 32 5.07 -22.92 3.14
N VAL A 33 5.94 -22.92 2.12
CA VAL A 33 6.69 -21.73 1.69
C VAL A 33 5.76 -20.66 1.11
N PHE A 34 4.84 -21.00 0.20
CA PHE A 34 3.94 -19.98 -0.34
C PHE A 34 2.97 -19.45 0.72
N PHE A 35 2.55 -20.30 1.66
CA PHE A 35 1.76 -19.87 2.80
C PHE A 35 2.51 -18.82 3.62
N ALA A 36 3.76 -19.10 4.00
CA ALA A 36 4.60 -18.14 4.72
C ALA A 36 4.82 -16.84 3.92
N ALA A 37 5.03 -16.95 2.60
CA ALA A 37 5.20 -15.81 1.71
C ALA A 37 3.95 -14.89 1.67
N PHE A 38 2.73 -15.46 1.63
CA PHE A 38 1.50 -14.67 1.74
C PHE A 38 1.36 -13.99 3.09
N VAL A 39 1.71 -14.68 4.19
CA VAL A 39 1.67 -14.10 5.54
C VAL A 39 2.58 -12.88 5.63
N VAL A 40 3.84 -12.97 5.19
CA VAL A 40 4.78 -11.83 5.26
C VAL A 40 4.43 -10.71 4.29
N ALA A 41 3.84 -11.01 3.13
CA ALA A 41 3.33 -9.97 2.24
C ALA A 41 2.17 -9.20 2.89
N GLY A 42 1.23 -9.91 3.52
CA GLY A 42 0.12 -9.31 4.24
C GLY A 42 0.57 -8.44 5.42
N THR A 43 1.40 -8.98 6.32
CA THR A 43 1.87 -8.22 7.50
C THR A 43 2.74 -7.03 7.12
N MET A 44 3.51 -7.11 6.02
CA MET A 44 4.23 -5.97 5.47
C MET A 44 3.27 -4.89 4.92
N TRP A 45 2.21 -5.25 4.24
CA TRP A 45 1.30 -4.25 3.66
C TRP A 45 0.41 -3.56 4.69
N TYR A 46 -0.19 -4.34 5.60
CA TYR A 46 -1.09 -3.82 6.64
C TYR A 46 -0.34 -3.20 7.81
N GLY A 47 0.90 -3.61 8.05
CA GLY A 47 1.68 -3.22 9.20
C GLY A 47 1.44 -4.16 10.40
N SER A 48 2.52 -4.48 11.09
CA SER A 48 2.55 -5.25 12.33
C SER A 48 3.75 -4.82 13.18
N ALA A 49 3.87 -5.36 14.40
CA ALA A 49 5.00 -5.09 15.28
C ALA A 49 6.36 -5.47 14.66
N THR A 50 6.40 -6.41 13.70
CA THR A 50 7.64 -6.83 13.03
C THR A 50 7.96 -6.02 11.77
N THR A 51 7.07 -5.10 11.36
CA THR A 51 7.26 -4.26 10.17
C THR A 51 7.09 -2.78 10.52
N PRO A 52 7.91 -2.24 11.45
CA PRO A 52 7.77 -0.89 11.97
C PRO A 52 7.96 0.17 10.87
N ILE A 53 7.22 1.27 10.98
CA ILE A 53 7.22 2.34 9.97
C ILE A 53 8.55 3.09 9.89
N GLU A 54 9.36 3.05 10.95
CA GLU A 54 10.67 3.70 10.97
C GLU A 54 11.70 2.94 10.12
N LEU A 55 11.47 1.66 9.85
CA LEU A 55 12.36 0.82 9.04
C LEU A 55 11.84 0.63 7.61
N PHE A 56 10.51 0.59 7.44
CA PHE A 56 9.88 0.25 6.15
C PHE A 56 9.06 1.40 5.53
N GLY A 57 8.92 2.53 6.23
CA GLY A 57 8.01 3.61 5.86
C GLY A 57 6.57 3.37 6.34
N PRO A 58 5.70 4.39 6.26
CA PRO A 58 4.30 4.27 6.67
C PRO A 58 3.51 3.31 5.75
N THR A 59 2.28 3.00 6.15
CA THR A 59 1.35 2.22 5.32
C THR A 59 0.41 3.16 4.58
N ARG A 60 -0.18 2.70 3.46
CA ARG A 60 -1.20 3.48 2.75
C ARG A 60 -2.43 3.80 3.60
N TYR A 61 -2.77 2.93 4.54
CA TYR A 61 -3.96 3.05 5.38
C TYR A 61 -3.84 4.22 6.35
N GLN A 62 -2.61 4.56 6.77
CA GLN A 62 -2.36 5.74 7.59
C GLN A 62 -2.65 7.04 6.83
N TRP A 63 -2.38 7.10 5.52
CA TRP A 63 -2.79 8.20 4.66
C TRP A 63 -4.30 8.22 4.44
N ASP A 64 -4.87 7.07 4.04
CA ASP A 64 -6.29 6.97 3.70
C ASP A 64 -7.23 7.37 4.85
N GLN A 65 -6.82 7.13 6.10
CA GLN A 65 -7.59 7.44 7.31
C GLN A 65 -7.15 8.75 7.98
N GLY A 66 -6.17 9.46 7.44
CA GLY A 66 -5.63 10.69 8.05
C GLY A 66 -5.02 10.45 9.44
N TYR A 67 -4.36 9.31 9.65
CA TYR A 67 -3.84 8.88 10.97
C TYR A 67 -2.86 9.90 11.57
N PHE A 68 -1.86 10.33 10.81
CA PHE A 68 -0.87 11.30 11.29
C PHE A 68 -1.45 12.71 11.38
N GLN A 69 -2.27 13.10 10.40
CA GLN A 69 -3.03 14.34 10.41
C GLN A 69 -3.81 14.49 11.73
N GLN A 70 -4.59 13.48 12.13
CA GLN A 70 -5.38 13.50 13.36
C GLN A 70 -4.50 13.70 14.62
N GLU A 71 -3.36 13.01 14.71
CA GLU A 71 -2.43 13.18 15.84
C GLU A 71 -1.80 14.58 15.86
N ILE A 72 -1.47 15.15 14.69
CA ILE A 72 -0.98 16.53 14.58
C ILE A 72 -2.06 17.50 15.08
N TYR A 73 -3.29 17.43 14.57
CA TYR A 73 -4.39 18.30 15.03
C TYR A 73 -4.70 18.13 16.51
N ARG A 74 -4.60 16.91 17.06
CA ARG A 74 -4.77 16.66 18.50
C ARG A 74 -3.71 17.40 19.33
N ARG A 75 -2.43 17.35 18.91
CA ARG A 75 -1.34 18.05 19.59
C ARG A 75 -1.46 19.56 19.50
N VAL A 76 -1.78 20.09 18.31
CA VAL A 76 -2.01 21.52 18.11
C VAL A 76 -3.20 21.98 18.96
N GLY A 77 -4.31 21.24 18.94
CA GLY A 77 -5.49 21.54 19.74
C GLY A 77 -5.22 21.56 21.25
N ALA A 78 -4.38 20.65 21.75
CA ALA A 78 -3.93 20.68 23.15
C ALA A 78 -3.10 21.93 23.46
N GLY A 79 -2.16 22.31 22.58
CA GLY A 79 -1.38 23.55 22.75
C GLY A 79 -2.26 24.81 22.76
N LEU A 80 -3.24 24.88 21.86
CA LEU A 80 -4.20 25.99 21.81
C LEU A 80 -5.08 26.05 23.08
N ALA A 81 -5.50 24.90 23.62
CA ALA A 81 -6.24 24.84 24.88
C ALA A 81 -5.41 25.31 26.09
N GLU A 82 -4.07 25.22 25.99
CA GLU A 82 -3.12 25.78 26.96
C GLU A 82 -2.81 27.26 26.71
N ASN A 83 -3.62 27.96 25.91
CA ASN A 83 -3.46 29.37 25.52
C ASN A 83 -2.16 29.69 24.75
N GLN A 84 -1.59 28.71 24.06
CA GLN A 84 -0.47 28.96 23.14
C GLN A 84 -1.00 29.62 21.86
N SER A 85 -0.18 30.47 21.25
CA SER A 85 -0.45 30.97 19.91
C SER A 85 -0.39 29.85 18.87
N LEU A 86 -1.00 30.06 17.70
CA LEU A 86 -0.90 29.12 16.57
C LEU A 86 0.56 28.84 16.21
N SER A 87 1.39 29.89 16.15
CA SER A 87 2.81 29.77 15.85
C SER A 87 3.54 28.88 16.85
N GLU A 88 3.32 29.05 18.15
CA GLU A 88 3.92 28.21 19.20
C GLU A 88 3.42 26.77 19.14
N ALA A 89 2.11 26.56 18.96
CA ALA A 89 1.51 25.22 18.91
C ALA A 89 2.04 24.41 17.71
N TRP A 90 2.08 25.03 16.52
CA TRP A 90 2.62 24.38 15.31
C TRP A 90 4.14 24.20 15.36
N SER A 91 4.89 25.12 15.98
CA SER A 91 6.34 24.98 16.16
C SER A 91 6.75 23.82 17.08
N LYS A 92 5.83 23.31 17.90
CA LYS A 92 6.05 22.13 18.76
C LYS A 92 5.81 20.79 18.04
N ILE A 93 5.31 20.81 16.80
CA ILE A 93 5.12 19.59 16.03
C ILE A 93 6.47 19.09 15.51
N PRO A 94 6.87 17.84 15.81
CA PRO A 94 8.11 17.30 15.29
C PRO A 94 8.07 17.17 13.76
N GLU A 95 9.12 17.61 13.07
CA GLU A 95 9.21 17.50 11.62
C GLU A 95 9.06 16.04 11.13
N LYS A 96 9.57 15.06 11.89
CA LYS A 96 9.39 13.64 11.59
C LYS A 96 7.91 13.23 11.54
N LEU A 97 7.09 13.78 12.44
CA LEU A 97 5.64 13.51 12.47
C LEU A 97 4.95 14.18 11.27
N ALA A 98 5.28 15.44 10.98
CA ALA A 98 4.77 16.14 9.80
C ALA A 98 5.17 15.40 8.50
N PHE A 99 6.38 14.85 8.43
CA PHE A 99 6.87 14.14 7.25
C PHE A 99 6.10 12.83 7.01
N TYR A 100 5.63 12.15 8.07
CA TYR A 100 4.72 11.02 7.88
C TYR A 100 3.36 11.42 7.29
N ASP A 101 2.93 12.67 7.47
CA ASP A 101 1.68 13.22 6.93
C ASP A 101 1.84 13.84 5.53
N TYR A 102 2.73 13.26 4.71
CA TYR A 102 2.99 13.64 3.32
C TYR A 102 2.82 12.43 2.40
N ILE A 103 2.03 12.57 1.32
CA ILE A 103 1.66 11.47 0.43
C ILE A 103 2.85 10.88 -0.35
N GLY A 104 3.96 11.62 -0.51
CA GLY A 104 5.16 11.06 -1.14
C GLY A 104 5.74 9.89 -0.34
N ASN A 105 5.42 9.79 0.95
CA ASN A 105 5.78 8.66 1.80
C ASN A 105 4.81 7.48 1.75
N ASN A 106 3.66 7.62 1.07
CA ASN A 106 2.69 6.56 0.92
C ASN A 106 3.21 5.49 -0.07
N PRO A 107 3.37 4.22 0.34
CA PRO A 107 3.91 3.16 -0.52
C PRO A 107 3.02 2.83 -1.73
N ALA A 108 1.78 3.33 -1.77
CA ALA A 108 0.84 3.14 -2.87
C ALA A 108 0.89 4.24 -3.96
N LYS A 109 1.96 5.05 -4.01
CA LYS A 109 2.17 6.10 -5.04
C LYS A 109 3.28 5.82 -6.05
N GLY A 110 3.96 4.67 -5.93
CA GLY A 110 5.02 4.27 -6.84
C GLY A 110 4.53 3.80 -8.22
N GLY A 111 5.46 3.25 -9.01
CA GLY A 111 5.16 2.59 -10.28
C GLY A 111 6.15 1.47 -10.57
N LEU A 112 5.72 0.43 -11.29
CA LEU A 112 6.50 -0.81 -11.48
C LEU A 112 7.88 -0.57 -12.12
N PHE A 113 7.97 0.36 -13.07
CA PHE A 113 9.23 0.68 -13.76
C PHE A 113 9.89 1.95 -13.24
N ARG A 114 9.34 2.54 -12.19
CA ARG A 114 9.92 3.70 -11.52
C ARG A 114 10.95 3.19 -10.50
N ALA A 115 12.13 2.83 -10.98
CA ALA A 115 13.21 2.27 -10.16
C ALA A 115 13.89 3.34 -9.28
N GLY A 116 14.66 2.87 -8.29
CA GLY A 116 15.48 3.69 -7.41
C GLY A 116 14.83 4.01 -6.06
N SER A 117 15.51 4.85 -5.27
CA SER A 117 15.02 5.34 -3.98
C SER A 117 13.85 6.32 -4.17
N MET A 118 13.12 6.58 -3.08
CA MET A 118 12.10 7.63 -3.04
C MET A 118 12.69 9.01 -3.36
N ASP A 119 13.90 9.29 -2.87
CA ASP A 119 14.63 10.54 -3.11
C ASP A 119 14.92 10.80 -4.60
N ASN A 120 15.08 9.76 -5.43
CA ASN A 120 15.23 9.91 -6.88
C ASN A 120 13.93 10.42 -7.55
N GLY A 121 12.79 10.27 -6.87
CA GLY A 121 11.50 10.76 -7.30
C GLY A 121 11.32 12.24 -6.97
N ASP A 122 10.87 12.54 -5.77
CA ASP A 122 10.49 13.90 -5.36
C ASP A 122 11.65 14.74 -4.82
N GLY A 123 12.71 14.11 -4.31
CA GLY A 123 13.94 14.77 -3.85
C GLY A 123 14.30 14.41 -2.41
N ILE A 124 15.47 14.84 -1.96
CA ILE A 124 15.89 14.68 -0.57
C ILE A 124 15.19 15.74 0.27
N ALA A 125 14.45 15.34 1.29
CA ALA A 125 13.80 16.28 2.21
C ALA A 125 14.84 17.09 3.01
N VAL A 126 14.73 18.41 2.97
CA VAL A 126 15.66 19.35 3.62
C VAL A 126 15.07 19.89 4.93
N GLY A 127 13.84 20.40 4.88
CA GLY A 127 13.18 21.00 6.05
C GLY A 127 11.67 21.12 5.86
N TRP A 128 10.94 21.20 6.97
CA TRP A 128 9.50 21.42 6.93
C TRP A 128 9.20 22.92 6.75
N LEU A 129 8.37 23.26 5.76
CA LEU A 129 8.04 24.67 5.49
C LEU A 129 7.05 25.28 6.49
N GLY A 130 6.44 24.45 7.35
CA GLY A 130 5.36 24.85 8.23
C GLY A 130 3.98 24.47 7.70
N HIS A 131 2.98 24.57 8.58
CA HIS A 131 1.60 24.26 8.24
C HIS A 131 0.92 25.46 7.55
N PRO A 132 0.40 25.31 6.32
CA PRO A 132 -0.31 26.37 5.63
C PRO A 132 -1.78 26.45 6.09
N ILE A 133 -2.22 27.62 6.54
CA ILE A 133 -3.63 27.94 6.74
C ILE A 133 -4.08 28.85 5.61
N PHE A 134 -5.08 28.40 4.85
CA PHE A 134 -5.69 29.19 3.77
C PHE A 134 -6.90 29.94 4.31
N ARG A 135 -7.08 31.20 3.90
CA ARG A 135 -8.25 31.99 4.28
C ARG A 135 -8.84 32.72 3.08
N ASP A 136 -10.16 32.82 3.01
CA ASP A 136 -10.85 33.70 2.06
C ASP A 136 -10.71 35.19 2.47
N LYS A 137 -11.24 36.09 1.65
CA LYS A 137 -11.22 37.53 1.93
C LYS A 137 -12.05 37.92 3.16
N GLU A 138 -13.01 37.09 3.57
CA GLU A 138 -13.80 37.27 4.78
C GLU A 138 -13.07 36.74 6.04
N GLY A 139 -11.95 36.05 5.87
CA GLY A 139 -11.12 35.50 6.94
C GLY A 139 -11.51 34.08 7.38
N HIS A 140 -12.44 33.42 6.68
CA HIS A 140 -12.80 32.04 6.99
C HIS A 140 -11.68 31.09 6.57
N GLU A 141 -11.36 30.12 7.42
CA GLU A 141 -10.38 29.09 7.13
C GLU A 141 -10.88 28.13 6.05
N LEU A 142 -9.99 27.81 5.12
CA LEU A 142 -10.22 26.91 4.00
C LEU A 142 -9.25 25.72 4.05
N PHE A 143 -9.76 24.55 3.68
CA PHE A 143 -9.02 23.29 3.68
C PHE A 143 -8.86 22.77 2.26
N VAL A 144 -7.62 22.46 1.88
CA VAL A 144 -7.34 21.84 0.58
C VAL A 144 -7.74 20.37 0.62
N ARG A 145 -8.56 19.93 -0.34
CA ARG A 145 -8.91 18.51 -0.48
C ARG A 145 -7.66 17.70 -0.86
N ARG A 146 -7.22 16.83 0.04
CA ARG A 146 -6.05 15.95 -0.17
C ARG A 146 -6.26 14.96 -1.33
N MET A 147 -5.17 14.63 -2.02
CA MET A 147 -5.14 13.63 -3.09
C MET A 147 -5.40 12.22 -2.54
N PRO A 148 -6.45 11.51 -3.00
CA PRO A 148 -6.63 10.10 -2.64
C PRO A 148 -5.59 9.20 -3.31
N THR A 149 -5.32 8.05 -2.70
CA THR A 149 -4.27 7.11 -3.15
C THR A 149 -4.37 6.72 -4.63
N PHE A 150 -5.59 6.54 -5.17
CA PHE A 150 -5.81 6.08 -6.56
C PHE A 150 -5.41 7.08 -7.64
N PHE A 151 -5.37 8.38 -7.34
CA PHE A 151 -5.24 9.41 -8.37
C PHE A 151 -3.77 9.74 -8.65
N GLU A 152 -3.36 9.70 -9.92
CA GLU A 152 -2.05 10.24 -10.35
C GLU A 152 -2.07 11.78 -10.38
N THR A 153 -3.15 12.36 -10.90
CA THR A 153 -3.43 13.80 -10.88
C THR A 153 -4.76 14.05 -10.20
N PHE A 154 -4.88 15.15 -9.47
CA PHE A 154 -6.09 15.49 -8.74
C PHE A 154 -6.27 17.01 -8.72
N PRO A 155 -7.50 17.55 -8.83
CA PRO A 155 -7.74 18.98 -8.88
C PRO A 155 -7.46 19.65 -7.54
N VAL A 156 -7.18 20.97 -7.58
CA VAL A 156 -7.09 21.79 -6.38
C VAL A 156 -8.46 22.36 -6.07
N VAL A 157 -9.05 21.91 -4.96
CA VAL A 157 -10.33 22.37 -4.44
C VAL A 157 -10.15 22.69 -2.97
N LEU A 158 -10.63 23.85 -2.55
CA LEU A 158 -10.63 24.33 -1.18
C LEU A 158 -12.07 24.36 -0.66
N VAL A 159 -12.27 23.78 0.52
CA VAL A 159 -13.57 23.71 1.19
C VAL A 159 -13.52 24.42 2.54
N ASP A 160 -14.66 24.88 3.04
CA ASP A 160 -14.75 25.35 4.44
C ASP A 160 -14.90 24.17 5.42
N GLY A 161 -15.09 24.48 6.71
CA GLY A 161 -15.28 23.50 7.77
C GLY A 161 -16.51 22.59 7.61
N ASP A 162 -17.50 22.99 6.81
CA ASP A 162 -18.71 22.21 6.51
C ASP A 162 -18.56 21.38 5.22
N GLY A 163 -17.41 21.47 4.55
CA GLY A 163 -17.13 20.77 3.30
C GLY A 163 -17.72 21.46 2.06
N ILE A 164 -18.18 22.70 2.17
CA ILE A 164 -18.70 23.48 1.04
C ILE A 164 -17.53 24.05 0.25
N VAL A 165 -17.56 23.92 -1.09
CA VAL A 165 -16.51 24.45 -1.96
C VAL A 165 -16.51 25.98 -1.91
N ARG A 166 -15.35 26.56 -1.60
CA ARG A 166 -15.15 28.02 -1.50
C ARG A 166 -14.14 28.56 -2.51
N ALA A 167 -13.13 27.77 -2.89
CA ALA A 167 -12.19 28.18 -3.92
C ALA A 167 -11.66 26.97 -4.72
N ASP A 168 -11.21 27.21 -5.95
CA ASP A 168 -10.59 26.21 -6.81
C ASP A 168 -9.51 26.81 -7.74
N VAL A 169 -8.81 25.92 -8.44
CA VAL A 169 -7.99 26.30 -9.60
C VAL A 169 -8.72 25.83 -10.85
N PRO A 170 -9.48 26.71 -11.53
CA PRO A 170 -10.38 26.30 -12.60
C PRO A 170 -9.61 25.88 -13.85
N PHE A 171 -10.07 24.81 -14.50
CA PHE A 171 -9.52 24.38 -15.78
C PHE A 171 -9.89 25.33 -16.92
N ARG A 172 -11.19 25.63 -17.08
CA ARG A 172 -11.70 26.67 -17.99
C ARG A 172 -11.98 27.94 -17.21
N ARG A 173 -11.47 29.08 -17.69
CA ARG A 173 -11.57 30.36 -16.98
C ARG A 173 -12.80 31.20 -17.36
N ALA A 174 -13.48 30.88 -18.46
CA ALA A 174 -14.54 31.72 -19.04
C ALA A 174 -15.72 32.00 -18.09
N GLU A 175 -16.07 31.02 -17.24
CA GLU A 175 -17.18 31.11 -16.29
C GLU A 175 -16.72 30.77 -14.86
N SER A 176 -15.44 31.05 -14.56
CA SER A 176 -14.91 30.83 -13.22
C SER A 176 -15.65 31.70 -12.21
N LYS A 177 -16.04 31.10 -11.08
CA LYS A 177 -16.67 31.77 -9.94
C LYS A 177 -15.89 31.63 -8.63
N TYR A 178 -15.01 30.64 -8.56
CA TYR A 178 -14.30 30.22 -7.35
C TYR A 178 -12.78 30.36 -7.48
N SER A 179 -12.29 31.14 -8.45
CA SER A 179 -10.83 31.27 -8.59
C SER A 179 -10.22 31.96 -7.38
N VAL A 180 -8.98 31.59 -7.07
CA VAL A 180 -8.17 32.23 -6.01
C VAL A 180 -8.19 33.77 -6.12
N GLU A 181 -8.16 34.32 -7.33
CA GLU A 181 -8.23 35.76 -7.58
C GLU A 181 -9.59 36.37 -7.22
N GLN A 182 -10.70 35.70 -7.55
CA GLN A 182 -12.05 36.20 -7.31
C GLN A 182 -12.45 36.11 -5.84
N VAL A 183 -12.04 35.02 -5.18
CA VAL A 183 -12.33 34.75 -3.77
C VAL A 183 -11.37 35.54 -2.85
N GLY A 184 -10.18 35.90 -3.35
CA GLY A 184 -9.18 36.62 -2.58
C GLY A 184 -8.50 35.72 -1.54
N VAL A 185 -8.18 34.47 -1.92
CA VAL A 185 -7.58 33.51 -1.00
C VAL A 185 -6.15 33.91 -0.66
N THR A 186 -5.82 33.87 0.62
CA THR A 186 -4.47 34.06 1.18
C THR A 186 -3.98 32.77 1.84
N VAL A 187 -2.67 32.66 2.05
CA VAL A 187 -2.07 31.57 2.83
C VAL A 187 -1.11 32.14 3.86
N GLU A 188 -1.16 31.65 5.08
CA GLU A 188 -0.25 31.98 6.17
C GLU A 188 0.34 30.70 6.76
N PHE A 189 1.65 30.70 7.04
CA PHE A 189 2.37 29.55 7.54
C PHE A 189 2.61 29.63 9.05
N TYR A 190 2.47 28.49 9.74
CA TYR A 190 2.76 28.37 11.17
C TYR A 190 3.72 27.21 11.43
N GLY A 191 4.74 27.45 12.25
CA GLY A 191 5.85 26.52 12.43
C GLY A 191 6.74 26.40 11.19
N GLY A 192 7.77 25.54 11.28
CA GLY A 192 8.71 25.32 10.18
C GLY A 192 9.46 26.57 9.71
N GLU A 193 10.02 26.50 8.51
CA GLU A 193 10.85 27.55 7.94
C GLU A 193 10.08 28.86 7.62
N LEU A 194 8.82 28.75 7.17
CA LEU A 194 8.02 29.90 6.76
C LEU A 194 7.13 30.45 7.87
N ASN A 195 7.44 30.17 9.14
CA ASN A 195 6.62 30.58 10.27
C ASN A 195 6.33 32.09 10.27
N GLY A 196 5.05 32.46 10.35
CA GLY A 196 4.57 33.85 10.35
C GLY A 196 4.62 34.55 8.99
N VAL A 197 4.95 33.84 7.91
CA VAL A 197 4.95 34.38 6.55
C VAL A 197 3.57 34.23 5.94
N SER A 198 3.06 35.32 5.35
CA SER A 198 1.78 35.35 4.64
C SER A 198 1.98 35.73 3.17
N TYR A 199 1.23 35.07 2.28
CA TYR A 199 1.19 35.35 0.86
C TYR A 199 -0.24 35.63 0.40
N SER A 200 -0.40 36.67 -0.40
CA SER A 200 -1.66 37.06 -1.03
C SER A 200 -1.59 37.07 -2.55
N ASP A 201 -0.39 36.94 -3.14
CA ASP A 201 -0.26 36.88 -4.59
C ASP A 201 -0.86 35.55 -5.11
N PRO A 202 -1.81 35.59 -6.06
CA PRO A 202 -2.53 34.38 -6.47
C PRO A 202 -1.62 33.29 -7.03
N ALA A 203 -0.49 33.64 -7.63
CA ALA A 203 0.46 32.69 -8.18
C ALA A 203 1.08 31.80 -7.10
N THR A 204 1.55 32.41 -6.01
CA THR A 204 2.16 31.72 -4.86
C THR A 204 1.13 30.99 -4.02
N VAL A 205 -0.05 31.58 -3.79
CA VAL A 205 -1.17 30.90 -3.10
C VAL A 205 -1.54 29.60 -3.84
N LYS A 206 -1.71 29.66 -5.17
CA LYS A 206 -1.98 28.48 -5.99
C LYS A 206 -0.83 27.46 -5.96
N LYS A 207 0.42 27.92 -5.88
CA LYS A 207 1.60 27.04 -5.73
C LYS A 207 1.51 26.24 -4.44
N TYR A 208 1.28 26.88 -3.30
CA TYR A 208 1.18 26.18 -2.02
C TYR A 208 -0.09 25.35 -1.90
N ALA A 209 -1.22 25.77 -2.46
CA ALA A 209 -2.43 24.95 -2.50
C ALA A 209 -2.21 23.63 -3.26
N ARG A 210 -1.50 23.64 -4.40
CA ARG A 210 -1.10 22.40 -5.10
C ARG A 210 -0.20 21.50 -4.26
N ARG A 211 0.65 22.07 -3.40
CA ARG A 211 1.52 21.28 -2.52
C ARG A 211 0.76 20.73 -1.31
N ALA A 212 -0.12 21.53 -0.69
CA ALA A 212 -0.96 21.12 0.43
C ALA A 212 -1.93 19.99 0.09
N GLN A 213 -2.29 19.85 -1.20
CA GLN A 213 -3.02 18.70 -1.72
C GLN A 213 -2.30 17.36 -1.45
N LEU A 214 -0.98 17.40 -1.33
CA LEU A 214 -0.11 16.24 -1.05
C LEU A 214 0.10 16.01 0.45
N GLY A 215 -0.49 16.82 1.34
CA GLY A 215 -0.27 16.77 2.78
C GLY A 215 0.64 17.90 3.26
N GLU A 216 1.45 17.63 4.28
CA GLU A 216 2.43 18.58 4.80
C GLU A 216 3.51 18.95 3.75
N ILE A 217 4.05 20.16 3.87
CA ILE A 217 4.90 20.75 2.82
C ILE A 217 6.35 20.81 3.27
N PHE A 218 7.24 20.24 2.44
CA PHE A 218 8.68 20.18 2.70
C PHE A 218 9.50 20.91 1.64
N GLU A 219 10.67 21.42 1.97
CA GLU A 219 11.69 21.73 0.97
C GLU A 219 12.35 20.42 0.50
N LEU A 220 12.54 20.27 -0.82
CA LEU A 220 13.13 19.07 -1.41
C LEU A 220 14.32 19.45 -2.31
N ASP A 221 15.50 18.95 -2.00
CA ASP A 221 16.67 19.03 -2.87
C ASP A 221 16.55 17.98 -3.98
N ARG A 222 16.33 18.47 -5.20
CA ARG A 222 16.26 17.66 -6.41
C ARG A 222 17.55 17.70 -7.23
N ALA A 223 18.45 18.63 -6.94
CA ALA A 223 19.65 18.83 -7.73
C ALA A 223 20.68 17.73 -7.49
N THR A 224 20.83 17.30 -6.23
CA THR A 224 21.81 16.28 -5.83
C THR A 224 21.63 14.96 -6.58
N LEU A 225 20.39 14.46 -6.69
CA LEU A 225 20.09 13.19 -7.36
C LEU A 225 19.51 13.35 -8.77
N LYS A 226 19.36 14.59 -9.26
CA LYS A 226 18.62 14.91 -10.50
C LYS A 226 17.21 14.32 -10.49
N SER A 227 16.52 14.46 -9.35
CA SER A 227 15.24 13.80 -9.09
C SER A 227 14.16 14.23 -10.08
N ASP A 228 13.44 13.26 -10.64
CA ASP A 228 12.57 13.47 -11.81
C ASP A 228 11.21 14.11 -11.48
N GLY A 229 10.84 14.19 -10.20
CA GLY A 229 9.59 14.75 -9.70
C GLY A 229 8.43 13.75 -9.73
N VAL A 230 8.70 12.45 -9.85
CA VAL A 230 7.68 11.40 -9.93
C VAL A 230 7.83 10.42 -8.77
N PHE A 231 6.76 10.18 -8.04
CA PHE A 231 6.78 9.31 -6.86
C PHE A 231 7.27 7.88 -7.13
N ARG A 232 8.01 7.34 -6.17
CA ARG A 232 8.43 5.93 -6.07
C ARG A 232 7.75 5.25 -4.90
N SER A 233 7.84 3.92 -4.86
CA SER A 233 7.40 3.13 -3.71
C SER A 233 8.53 2.96 -2.69
N SER A 234 8.19 2.76 -1.42
CA SER A 234 9.13 2.39 -0.37
C SER A 234 9.49 0.89 -0.41
N PRO A 235 10.47 0.44 0.39
CA PRO A 235 10.76 -0.97 0.59
C PRO A 235 9.54 -1.80 1.02
N ARG A 236 8.59 -1.21 1.77
CA ARG A 236 7.32 -1.87 2.13
C ARG A 236 6.54 -2.33 0.90
N GLY A 237 6.40 -1.45 -0.10
CA GLY A 237 5.68 -1.78 -1.33
C GLY A 237 6.44 -2.80 -2.19
N TRP A 238 7.75 -2.63 -2.35
CA TRP A 238 8.59 -3.58 -3.11
C TRP A 238 8.62 -4.98 -2.49
N PHE A 239 8.77 -5.07 -1.17
CA PHE A 239 8.74 -6.35 -0.44
C PHE A 239 7.39 -7.04 -0.62
N THR A 240 6.29 -6.30 -0.46
CA THR A 240 4.93 -6.82 -0.61
C THR A 240 4.71 -7.37 -2.01
N PHE A 241 5.07 -6.59 -3.04
CA PHE A 241 4.93 -6.99 -4.44
C PHE A 241 5.70 -8.27 -4.76
N GLY A 242 6.98 -8.35 -4.35
CA GLY A 242 7.82 -9.52 -4.60
C GLY A 242 7.26 -10.77 -3.94
N HIS A 243 6.95 -10.71 -2.65
CA HIS A 243 6.48 -11.89 -1.91
C HIS A 243 5.09 -12.36 -2.35
N ALA A 244 4.16 -11.44 -2.64
CA ALA A 244 2.86 -11.80 -3.16
C ALA A 244 2.96 -12.49 -4.53
N SER A 245 3.82 -11.97 -5.41
CA SER A 245 4.05 -12.56 -6.74
C SER A 245 4.68 -13.94 -6.66
N PHE A 246 5.75 -14.10 -5.85
CA PHE A 246 6.41 -15.40 -5.68
C PHE A 246 5.52 -16.42 -4.98
N ALA A 247 4.70 -16.00 -4.00
CA ALA A 247 3.74 -16.89 -3.37
C ALA A 247 2.75 -17.47 -4.40
N LEU A 248 2.24 -16.64 -5.31
CA LEU A 248 1.33 -17.10 -6.35
C LEU A 248 2.02 -18.06 -7.35
N LEU A 249 3.28 -17.81 -7.70
CA LEU A 249 4.06 -18.74 -8.54
C LEU A 249 4.34 -20.07 -7.83
N PHE A 250 4.68 -20.02 -6.53
CA PHE A 250 4.89 -21.23 -5.75
C PHE A 250 3.61 -22.03 -5.52
N PHE A 251 2.45 -21.39 -5.46
CA PHE A 251 1.17 -22.10 -5.47
C PHE A 251 1.06 -23.00 -6.72
N PHE A 252 1.39 -22.48 -7.91
CA PHE A 252 1.42 -23.31 -9.12
C PHE A 252 2.45 -24.46 -9.01
N GLY A 253 3.65 -24.17 -8.51
CA GLY A 253 4.68 -25.20 -8.27
C GLY A 253 4.21 -26.32 -7.32
N HIS A 254 3.46 -25.98 -6.28
CA HIS A 254 2.86 -26.95 -5.36
C HIS A 254 1.87 -27.87 -6.09
N ILE A 255 0.94 -27.30 -6.88
CA ILE A 255 -0.05 -28.06 -7.65
C ILE A 255 0.65 -28.97 -8.65
N TRP A 256 1.64 -28.46 -9.38
CA TRP A 256 2.42 -29.22 -10.34
C TRP A 256 3.11 -30.44 -9.71
N HIS A 257 3.91 -30.23 -8.65
CA HIS A 257 4.63 -31.32 -7.99
C HIS A 257 3.72 -32.25 -7.21
N GLY A 258 2.58 -31.76 -6.71
CA GLY A 258 1.55 -32.58 -6.08
C GLY A 258 0.91 -33.55 -7.06
N ALA A 259 0.50 -33.05 -8.24
CA ALA A 259 -0.03 -33.88 -9.32
C ALA A 259 0.99 -34.93 -9.77
N ARG A 260 2.24 -34.52 -10.03
CA ARG A 260 3.31 -35.42 -10.46
C ARG A 260 3.65 -36.50 -9.41
N THR A 261 3.53 -36.18 -8.13
CA THR A 261 3.72 -37.15 -7.04
C THR A 261 2.62 -38.21 -7.02
N LEU A 262 1.35 -37.79 -7.14
CA LEU A 262 0.19 -38.68 -6.99
C LEU A 262 -0.05 -39.53 -8.25
N PHE A 263 0.10 -38.93 -9.42
CA PHE A 263 -0.13 -39.51 -10.75
C PHE A 263 1.18 -39.93 -11.44
N ARG A 264 2.18 -40.36 -10.66
CA ARG A 264 3.49 -40.76 -11.17
C ARG A 264 3.41 -41.96 -12.13
N ASP A 265 2.49 -42.87 -11.85
CA ASP A 265 2.21 -44.09 -12.62
C ASP A 265 1.74 -43.79 -14.05
N VAL A 266 0.99 -42.70 -14.26
CA VAL A 266 0.46 -42.30 -15.57
C VAL A 266 1.17 -41.10 -16.18
N PHE A 267 2.32 -40.67 -15.62
CA PHE A 267 3.02 -39.47 -16.07
C PHE A 267 3.52 -39.57 -17.53
N ALA A 268 3.83 -40.77 -18.00
CA ALA A 268 4.29 -41.02 -19.37
C ALA A 268 3.15 -41.43 -20.33
N GLY A 269 1.90 -41.38 -19.89
CA GLY A 269 0.73 -41.86 -20.63
C GLY A 269 -0.15 -42.77 -19.77
N ILE A 270 -1.40 -42.94 -20.19
CA ILE A 270 -2.34 -43.90 -19.59
C ILE A 270 -2.06 -45.32 -20.11
N ASP A 271 -2.63 -46.30 -19.43
CA ASP A 271 -2.66 -47.69 -19.90
C ASP A 271 -3.36 -47.76 -21.28
N PRO A 272 -2.70 -48.30 -22.34
CA PRO A 272 -3.34 -48.51 -23.64
C PRO A 272 -4.60 -49.39 -23.58
N ASP A 273 -4.76 -50.24 -22.56
CA ASP A 273 -5.84 -51.23 -22.45
C ASP A 273 -6.97 -50.83 -21.45
N LEU A 274 -7.20 -49.53 -21.23
CA LEU A 274 -8.07 -49.00 -20.15
C LEU A 274 -9.60 -49.13 -20.40
N ASP A 275 -10.03 -49.58 -21.57
CA ASP A 275 -11.36 -49.31 -22.16
C ASP A 275 -12.57 -49.60 -21.27
N ALA A 276 -12.64 -50.77 -20.62
CA ALA A 276 -13.84 -51.15 -19.87
C ALA A 276 -14.08 -50.29 -18.60
N GLN A 277 -13.03 -49.68 -18.03
CA GLN A 277 -13.12 -48.97 -16.73
C GLN A 277 -13.74 -47.57 -16.83
N VAL A 278 -13.87 -47.03 -18.05
CA VAL A 278 -14.40 -45.67 -18.30
C VAL A 278 -15.82 -45.68 -18.87
N GLU A 279 -16.41 -46.86 -19.10
CA GLU A 279 -17.78 -46.99 -19.59
C GLU A 279 -18.82 -46.63 -18.51
N PHE A 280 -19.87 -45.91 -18.95
CA PHE A 280 -20.96 -45.51 -18.06
C PHE A 280 -21.69 -46.73 -17.50
N GLY A 281 -21.70 -46.85 -16.17
CA GLY A 281 -22.49 -47.87 -15.48
C GLY A 281 -21.91 -49.29 -15.53
N ALA A 282 -20.68 -49.52 -16.02
CA ALA A 282 -20.05 -50.84 -16.02
C ALA A 282 -19.75 -51.37 -14.59
N PHE A 283 -19.51 -50.47 -13.63
CA PHE A 283 -19.17 -50.78 -12.24
C PHE A 283 -20.12 -50.07 -11.26
N GLN A 284 -20.23 -50.60 -10.03
CA GLN A 284 -20.94 -49.94 -8.93
C GLN A 284 -20.12 -48.80 -8.33
N LYS A 285 -18.79 -48.86 -8.44
CA LYS A 285 -17.85 -47.83 -7.96
C LYS A 285 -16.79 -47.54 -9.03
N LEU A 286 -16.59 -46.26 -9.35
CA LEU A 286 -15.60 -45.84 -10.35
C LEU A 286 -14.17 -46.23 -9.93
N GLY A 287 -13.38 -46.75 -10.88
CA GLY A 287 -11.97 -47.14 -10.66
C GLY A 287 -11.77 -48.40 -9.81
N ASP A 288 -12.83 -49.19 -9.57
CA ASP A 288 -12.76 -50.41 -8.75
C ASP A 288 -13.31 -51.64 -9.51
N PRO A 289 -12.44 -52.42 -10.17
CA PRO A 289 -12.84 -53.60 -10.96
C PRO A 289 -13.56 -54.69 -10.14
N THR A 290 -13.41 -54.70 -8.82
CA THR A 290 -14.05 -55.69 -7.94
C THR A 290 -15.56 -55.44 -7.78
N THR A 291 -16.06 -54.33 -8.31
CA THR A 291 -17.46 -53.89 -8.17
C THR A 291 -18.24 -53.93 -9.48
N ARG A 292 -17.89 -54.84 -10.41
CA ARG A 292 -18.55 -54.96 -11.72
C ARG A 292 -20.06 -55.23 -11.53
N ARG A 293 -20.91 -54.51 -12.25
CA ARG A 293 -22.36 -54.78 -12.23
C ARG A 293 -22.65 -56.14 -12.85
N GLN A 294 -23.52 -56.91 -12.22
CA GLN A 294 -24.07 -58.11 -12.85
C GLN A 294 -25.08 -57.68 -13.92
N VAL A 295 -24.96 -58.25 -15.11
CA VAL A 295 -25.94 -58.05 -16.19
C VAL A 295 -27.21 -58.78 -15.78
N VAL A 296 -28.33 -58.06 -15.70
CA VAL A 296 -29.67 -58.63 -15.55
C VAL A 296 -30.20 -58.96 -16.94
#